data_AF-A0A3A0D8S7-F1
#
_entry.id   AF-A0A3A0D8S7-F1
#
_cell.length_a   1.000
_cell.length_b   1.000
_cell.length_c   1.000
_cell.angle_alpha   90.00
_cell.angle_beta   90.00
_cell.angle_gamma   90.00
#
_symmetry.space_group_name_H-M   'P 1'
#
loop_
_entity.id
_entity.type
_entity.pdbx_description
1 polymer ?
#
loop_
_entity_poly.entity_id
_entity_poly.type
_entity_poly.pdbx_seq_one_letter_code
_entity_poly.pdbx_strand_id
1 'polypeptide(L)'
;MKRSQPKEITALKVKQWLKEWEKVNFDEDAHRRRPDLHFYLFTLAASDLKALSGIQRRTTEGGLLRSKDLGIQRRHDKDRSEEIHKFIRYGYPWSELSEAKRKSGQFDDLRKPGWLPTAIVINILKPGDERRGGKISERDIITIKDSGGQTAILKLPDQFSSSTWKPGTWHPIEVIDGQHRLWAFEEGKSEGDFELPVVAFHGLDISWQAYLFWTINIKPKRINASLAFDLYPLLRTEDWLEKFEGHSIYRETRAQELTEALWAHPESPWHQRINMLGESGLKQTMVSQAAWIRALTATIVKAYEGKRVSIGGLFGAPVGSHKEVLPWSRAQQAAFLIFAGQKIRDAIIKCKEPWAKSLRQTKEQMTFENEQDPAFAGPNTLLNTDQGIRGILHITNDLCYVRAKELDLENWVTENDAGAADEEMVNKALKSLRKQEKLNKFLDRLADGLIKFDWRSSSAEGLSENLRTSKLVFRGSGGYKELRRQLLKLLEKERGDIGTAAQEVNEALGY
;
A
#
# COMPACT_ATOMS: atom_id res chain seq x y z
N MET A 1 -56.94 2.22 8.77
CA MET A 1 -55.52 2.02 8.40
C MET A 1 -55.40 2.17 6.88
N LYS A 2 -54.71 3.19 6.38
CA LYS A 2 -54.37 3.27 4.95
C LYS A 2 -53.37 2.15 4.65
N ARG A 3 -53.68 1.23 3.73
CA ARG A 3 -52.70 0.25 3.23
C ARG A 3 -51.54 1.05 2.63
N SER A 4 -50.34 0.91 3.18
CA SER A 4 -49.12 1.44 2.56
C SER A 4 -49.03 0.85 1.16
N GLN A 5 -48.85 1.69 0.14
CA GLN A 5 -48.56 1.17 -1.18
C GLN A 5 -47.20 0.46 -1.15
N PRO A 6 -47.06 -0.69 -1.83
CA PRO A 6 -45.80 -1.41 -1.89
C PRO A 6 -44.74 -0.56 -2.58
N LYS A 7 -43.53 -0.53 -2.00
CA LYS A 7 -42.41 0.23 -2.53
C LYS A 7 -41.91 -0.45 -3.82
N GLU A 8 -41.89 0.32 -4.91
CA GLU A 8 -41.42 -0.13 -6.21
C GLU A 8 -40.09 0.56 -6.56
N ILE A 9 -39.18 -0.18 -7.18
CA ILE A 9 -37.85 0.27 -7.60
C ILE A 9 -37.73 0.03 -9.10
N THR A 10 -37.34 1.06 -9.84
CA THR A 10 -36.97 0.90 -11.25
C THR A 10 -35.53 0.42 -11.35
N ALA A 11 -35.30 -0.68 -12.06
CA ALA A 11 -33.98 -1.21 -12.32
C ALA A 11 -33.69 -1.30 -13.82
N LEU A 12 -32.41 -1.20 -14.16
CA LEU A 12 -31.91 -1.48 -15.49
C LEU A 12 -31.68 -2.98 -15.64
N LYS A 13 -32.17 -3.56 -16.74
CA LYS A 13 -31.98 -4.96 -17.12
C LYS A 13 -30.72 -5.09 -17.96
N VAL A 14 -29.71 -5.77 -17.43
CA VAL A 14 -28.41 -5.92 -18.08
C VAL A 14 -28.27 -7.34 -18.62
N LYS A 15 -28.08 -7.47 -19.93
CA LYS A 15 -27.81 -8.73 -20.60
C LYS A 15 -26.30 -8.97 -20.68
N GLN A 16 -25.79 -9.90 -19.88
CA GLN A 16 -24.38 -10.31 -19.91
C GLN A 16 -24.26 -11.81 -20.19
N TRP A 17 -24.93 -12.25 -21.25
CA TRP A 17 -24.91 -13.63 -21.72
C TRP A 17 -24.32 -13.74 -23.12
N LEU A 18 -23.27 -14.53 -23.28
CA LEU A 18 -22.64 -14.80 -24.57
C LEU A 18 -22.96 -16.21 -25.05
N LYS A 19 -22.91 -16.45 -26.37
CA LYS A 19 -23.25 -17.76 -26.96
C LYS A 19 -22.32 -18.87 -26.48
N GLU A 20 -21.08 -18.55 -26.13
CA GLU A 20 -20.08 -19.47 -25.59
C GLU A 20 -20.54 -20.12 -24.29
N TRP A 21 -21.44 -19.49 -23.54
CA TRP A 21 -21.93 -19.95 -22.25
C TRP A 21 -22.95 -21.08 -22.39
N GLU A 22 -23.50 -21.30 -23.59
CA GLU A 22 -24.32 -22.48 -23.92
C GLU A 22 -23.50 -23.78 -23.87
N LYS A 23 -22.16 -23.70 -23.88
CA LYS A 23 -21.26 -24.85 -23.76
C LYS A 23 -21.01 -25.27 -22.31
N VAL A 24 -21.47 -24.47 -21.33
CA VAL A 24 -21.31 -24.78 -19.90
C VAL A 24 -22.27 -25.91 -19.53
N ASN A 25 -21.76 -26.93 -18.83
CA ASN A 25 -22.59 -27.99 -18.30
C ASN A 25 -23.31 -27.50 -17.03
N PHE A 26 -24.61 -27.22 -17.15
CA PHE A 26 -25.48 -26.85 -16.03
C PHE A 26 -26.07 -28.11 -15.38
N ASP A 27 -26.10 -28.13 -14.06
CA ASP A 27 -26.41 -29.31 -13.28
C ASP A 27 -27.11 -28.87 -11.99
N GLU A 28 -28.42 -29.05 -11.93
CA GLU A 28 -29.24 -28.61 -10.79
C GLU A 28 -28.93 -29.40 -9.52
N ASP A 29 -28.61 -30.69 -9.65
CA ASP A 29 -28.25 -31.58 -8.52
C ASP A 29 -26.92 -31.14 -7.88
N ALA A 30 -26.01 -30.58 -8.68
CA ALA A 30 -24.78 -29.96 -8.19
C ALA A 30 -24.93 -28.48 -7.81
N HIS A 31 -26.16 -27.96 -7.68
CA HIS A 31 -26.45 -26.55 -7.42
C HIS A 31 -25.80 -25.60 -8.44
N ARG A 32 -25.79 -25.99 -9.72
CA ARG A 32 -25.29 -25.23 -10.87
C ARG A 32 -26.38 -25.10 -11.92
N ARG A 33 -27.63 -24.81 -11.51
CA ARG A 33 -28.73 -24.49 -12.41
C ARG A 33 -28.32 -23.37 -13.36
N ARG A 34 -28.87 -23.41 -14.57
CA ARG A 34 -28.69 -22.34 -15.56
C ARG A 34 -29.23 -21.01 -14.99
N PRO A 35 -28.39 -19.98 -14.82
CA PRO A 35 -28.83 -18.69 -14.30
C PRO A 35 -29.67 -17.93 -15.33
N ASP A 36 -30.37 -16.89 -14.87
CA ASP A 36 -31.04 -15.95 -15.76
C ASP A 36 -30.00 -15.25 -16.67
N LEU A 37 -30.40 -14.93 -17.90
CA LEU A 37 -29.56 -14.26 -18.89
C LEU A 37 -29.33 -12.78 -18.53
N HIS A 38 -30.16 -12.25 -17.62
CA HIS A 38 -30.10 -10.87 -17.16
C HIS A 38 -29.85 -10.78 -15.66
N PHE A 39 -29.16 -9.71 -15.28
CA PHE A 39 -29.14 -9.19 -13.91
C PHE A 39 -29.66 -7.75 -13.91
N TYR A 40 -29.87 -7.20 -12.72
CA TYR A 40 -30.52 -5.91 -12.53
C TYR A 40 -29.59 -4.91 -11.83
N LEU A 41 -29.61 -3.65 -12.28
CA LEU A 41 -28.90 -2.53 -11.65
C LEU A 41 -29.89 -1.51 -11.11
N PHE A 42 -29.76 -1.12 -9.84
CA PHE A 42 -30.57 -0.08 -9.20
C PHE A 42 -29.86 0.51 -7.97
N THR A 43 -30.42 1.54 -7.36
CA THR A 43 -29.99 2.05 -6.05
C THR A 43 -30.98 1.66 -4.97
N LEU A 44 -30.49 1.41 -3.76
CA LEU A 44 -31.33 1.15 -2.60
C LEU A 44 -30.65 1.68 -1.34
N ALA A 45 -31.45 2.25 -0.44
CA ALA A 45 -30.98 2.69 0.87
C ALA A 45 -30.27 1.55 1.61
N ALA A 46 -29.12 1.84 2.22
CA ALA A 46 -28.34 0.84 2.96
C ALA A 46 -29.14 0.16 4.08
N SER A 47 -30.01 0.92 4.74
CA SER A 47 -30.94 0.44 5.77
C SER A 47 -31.94 -0.59 5.22
N ASP A 48 -32.51 -0.33 4.04
CA ASP A 48 -33.44 -1.24 3.38
C ASP A 48 -32.73 -2.51 2.90
N LEU A 49 -31.54 -2.39 2.31
CA LEU A 49 -30.71 -3.53 1.92
C LEU A 49 -30.38 -4.43 3.11
N LYS A 50 -30.06 -3.83 4.27
CA LYS A 50 -29.76 -4.58 5.48
C LYS A 50 -30.99 -5.32 6.02
N ALA A 51 -32.15 -4.65 6.06
CA ALA A 51 -33.40 -5.26 6.49
C ALA A 51 -33.84 -6.43 5.57
N LEU A 52 -33.70 -6.25 4.25
CA LEU A 52 -34.08 -7.27 3.27
C LEU A 52 -33.10 -8.44 3.18
N SER A 53 -31.85 -8.28 3.64
CA SER A 53 -30.82 -9.34 3.58
C SER A 53 -30.54 -10.06 4.89
N GLY A 54 -30.95 -9.49 6.03
CA GLY A 54 -30.75 -10.13 7.33
C GLY A 54 -29.30 -10.20 7.78
N ILE A 55 -28.45 -9.32 7.25
CA ILE A 55 -27.07 -9.21 7.70
C ILE A 55 -27.05 -8.67 9.13
N GLN A 56 -26.98 -9.60 10.09
CA GLN A 56 -26.82 -9.33 11.52
C GLN A 56 -25.37 -9.64 11.96
N ARG A 57 -24.96 -9.05 13.09
CA ARG A 57 -23.66 -9.32 13.72
C ARG A 57 -23.66 -10.78 14.22
N ARG A 58 -22.97 -11.70 13.52
CA ARG A 58 -22.77 -13.07 14.03
C ARG A 58 -21.80 -13.04 15.22
N THR A 59 -22.27 -13.42 16.41
CA THR A 59 -21.40 -13.71 17.57
C THR A 59 -21.07 -15.20 17.64
N THR A 60 -19.91 -15.53 18.21
CA THR A 60 -19.37 -16.90 18.32
C THR A 60 -20.09 -17.79 19.34
N GLU A 61 -21.16 -17.31 19.98
CA GLU A 61 -21.81 -18.01 21.09
C GLU A 61 -22.58 -19.28 20.67
N GLY A 62 -22.77 -19.52 19.36
CA GLY A 62 -23.64 -20.60 18.86
C GLY A 62 -22.99 -21.93 18.43
N GLY A 63 -21.67 -22.08 18.48
CA GLY A 63 -21.00 -23.40 18.33
C GLY A 63 -21.38 -24.28 17.12
N LEU A 64 -21.82 -23.72 15.98
CA LEU A 64 -22.19 -24.50 14.79
C LEU A 64 -20.96 -25.02 14.03
N LEU A 65 -20.96 -26.32 13.71
CA LEU A 65 -19.95 -26.99 12.87
C LEU A 65 -19.85 -26.33 11.48
N ARG A 66 -18.61 -26.04 11.03
CA ARG A 66 -18.29 -25.44 9.71
C ARG A 66 -18.97 -26.12 8.51
N SER A 67 -19.22 -27.43 8.58
CA SER A 67 -19.83 -28.20 7.49
C SER A 67 -21.32 -27.91 7.26
N LYS A 68 -22.03 -27.33 8.25
CA LYS A 68 -23.44 -26.90 8.10
C LYS A 68 -23.57 -25.40 7.79
N ASP A 69 -22.47 -24.66 7.75
CA ASP A 69 -22.43 -23.21 7.50
C ASP A 69 -21.99 -22.90 6.06
N LEU A 70 -22.76 -23.38 5.08
CA LEU A 70 -22.54 -23.15 3.63
C LEU A 70 -22.81 -21.70 3.17
N GLY A 71 -22.84 -20.74 4.10
CA GLY A 71 -23.12 -19.34 3.75
C GLY A 71 -21.87 -18.65 3.19
N ILE A 72 -22.02 -17.94 2.07
CA ILE A 72 -20.98 -17.06 1.47
C ILE A 72 -20.75 -15.80 2.34
N GLN A 73 -21.38 -15.73 3.52
CA GLN A 73 -21.24 -14.64 4.46
C GLN A 73 -19.93 -14.72 5.25
N ARG A 74 -19.15 -13.64 5.20
CA ARG A 74 -17.93 -13.47 6.00
C ARG A 74 -18.27 -13.42 7.48
N ARG A 75 -17.27 -13.71 8.31
CA ARG A 75 -17.30 -13.29 9.72
C ARG A 75 -17.25 -11.77 9.77
N HIS A 76 -17.99 -11.18 10.71
CA HIS A 76 -17.95 -9.75 10.92
C HIS A 76 -16.57 -9.34 11.44
N ASP A 77 -15.84 -8.55 10.65
CA ASP A 77 -14.64 -7.84 11.07
C ASP A 77 -15.07 -6.46 11.59
N LYS A 78 -15.07 -6.31 12.91
CA LYS A 78 -15.55 -5.10 13.58
C LYS A 78 -14.70 -3.89 13.22
N ASP A 79 -13.37 -4.04 13.25
CA ASP A 79 -12.41 -2.97 12.98
C ASP A 79 -12.62 -2.43 11.55
N ARG A 80 -12.74 -3.33 10.58
CA ARG A 80 -12.98 -2.96 9.18
C ARG A 80 -14.32 -2.25 8.98
N SER A 81 -15.38 -2.70 9.66
CA SER A 81 -16.69 -2.04 9.55
C SER A 81 -16.71 -0.66 10.22
N GLU A 82 -15.99 -0.49 11.33
CA GLU A 82 -15.85 0.81 12.01
C GLU A 82 -15.01 1.79 11.19
N GLU A 83 -13.97 1.31 10.50
CA GLU A 83 -13.18 2.09 9.56
C GLU A 83 -14.05 2.61 8.41
N ILE A 84 -14.84 1.74 7.77
CA ILE A 84 -15.77 2.14 6.70
C ILE A 84 -16.82 3.12 7.24
N HIS A 85 -17.34 2.92 8.44
CA HIS A 85 -18.29 3.84 9.07
C HIS A 85 -17.70 5.24 9.26
N LYS A 86 -16.45 5.33 9.73
CA LYS A 86 -15.72 6.61 9.84
C LYS A 86 -15.50 7.22 8.45
N PHE A 87 -15.12 6.41 7.47
CA PHE A 87 -14.95 6.88 6.10
C PHE A 87 -16.24 7.46 5.51
N ILE A 88 -17.38 6.78 5.65
CA ILE A 88 -18.69 7.29 5.16
C ILE A 88 -19.00 8.67 5.74
N ARG A 89 -18.78 8.85 7.05
CA ARG A 89 -19.13 10.09 7.76
C ARG A 89 -18.17 11.25 7.53
N TYR A 90 -16.89 10.97 7.34
CA TYR A 90 -15.83 11.99 7.43
C TYR A 90 -14.85 11.98 6.25
N GLY A 91 -14.92 10.96 5.40
CA GLY A 91 -14.01 10.76 4.27
C GLY A 91 -12.58 10.47 4.68
N TYR A 92 -11.76 10.20 3.67
CA TYR A 92 -10.32 10.10 3.80
C TYR A 92 -9.68 11.47 3.50
N PRO A 93 -8.60 11.88 4.21
CA PRO A 93 -7.83 11.13 5.21
C PRO A 93 -8.36 11.20 6.65
N TRP A 94 -9.39 12.01 6.92
CA TRP A 94 -9.86 12.26 8.30
C TRP A 94 -10.27 10.98 9.04
N SER A 95 -10.84 10.00 8.33
CA SER A 95 -11.28 8.72 8.88
C SER A 95 -10.16 7.90 9.53
N GLU A 96 -8.91 8.08 9.12
CA GLU A 96 -7.74 7.36 9.65
C GLU A 96 -7.05 8.08 10.81
N LEU A 97 -7.47 9.31 11.14
CA LEU A 97 -6.89 10.06 12.24
C LEU A 97 -7.13 9.36 13.59
N SER A 98 -6.12 9.42 14.46
CA SER A 98 -6.27 9.02 15.85
C SER A 98 -7.33 9.88 16.55
N GLU A 99 -7.97 9.34 17.58
CA GLU A 99 -9.02 10.07 18.32
C GLU A 99 -8.49 11.39 18.90
N ALA A 100 -7.24 11.40 19.37
CA ALA A 100 -6.57 12.60 19.89
C ALA A 100 -6.45 13.69 18.82
N LYS A 101 -6.04 13.34 17.58
CA LYS A 101 -5.93 14.30 16.47
C LYS A 101 -7.31 14.81 16.03
N ARG A 102 -8.35 13.98 16.07
CA ARG A 102 -9.72 14.41 15.74
C ARG A 102 -10.29 15.39 16.76
N LYS A 103 -9.96 15.24 18.04
CA LYS A 103 -10.42 16.13 19.11
C LYS A 103 -9.70 17.47 19.17
N SER A 104 -8.55 17.62 18.51
CA SER A 104 -7.79 18.88 18.54
C SER A 104 -8.44 19.99 17.70
N GLY A 105 -9.37 19.67 16.80
CA GLY A 105 -9.98 20.62 15.85
C GLY A 105 -9.05 21.12 14.74
N GLN A 106 -7.74 20.83 14.84
CA GLN A 106 -6.71 21.28 13.91
C GLN A 106 -6.87 20.72 12.49
N PHE A 107 -7.55 19.58 12.35
CA PHE A 107 -7.64 18.82 11.10
C PHE A 107 -9.08 18.73 10.55
N ASP A 108 -10.01 19.57 11.02
CA ASP A 108 -11.41 19.50 10.59
C ASP A 108 -11.61 19.89 9.11
N ASP A 109 -10.70 20.68 8.54
CA ASP A 109 -10.64 21.01 7.11
C ASP A 109 -10.34 19.80 6.22
N LEU A 110 -9.89 18.68 6.81
CA LEU A 110 -9.55 17.46 6.09
C LEU A 110 -10.74 16.52 5.90
N ARG A 111 -11.93 16.90 6.38
CA ARG A 111 -13.15 16.13 6.14
C ARG A 111 -13.51 16.18 4.66
N LYS A 112 -13.85 15.01 4.11
CA LYS A 112 -14.27 14.85 2.71
C LYS A 112 -15.52 13.97 2.65
N PRO A 113 -16.27 13.97 1.53
CA PRO A 113 -17.35 13.03 1.34
C PRO A 113 -16.86 11.57 1.31
N GLY A 114 -17.53 10.68 2.05
CA GLY A 114 -17.24 9.25 2.10
C GLY A 114 -18.01 8.44 1.05
N TRP A 115 -17.67 8.58 -0.24
CA TRP A 115 -18.40 7.90 -1.31
C TRP A 115 -18.10 6.40 -1.40
N LEU A 116 -19.15 5.59 -1.54
CA LEU A 116 -19.06 4.15 -1.81
C LEU A 116 -19.55 3.82 -3.23
N PRO A 117 -18.77 4.11 -4.28
CA PRO A 117 -19.21 3.96 -5.68
C PRO A 117 -19.32 2.51 -6.13
N THR A 118 -18.70 1.58 -5.41
CA THR A 118 -18.74 0.16 -5.77
C THR A 118 -20.11 -0.43 -5.43
N ALA A 119 -20.66 -1.27 -6.30
CA ALA A 119 -21.97 -1.88 -6.08
C ALA A 119 -21.94 -2.95 -4.99
N ILE A 120 -23.06 -3.12 -4.28
CA ILE A 120 -23.36 -4.30 -3.47
C ILE A 120 -23.88 -5.36 -4.42
N VAL A 121 -23.30 -6.57 -4.36
CA VAL A 121 -23.72 -7.67 -5.23
C VAL A 121 -24.63 -8.60 -4.44
N ILE A 122 -25.83 -8.80 -4.94
CA ILE A 122 -26.87 -9.56 -4.26
C ILE A 122 -27.52 -10.61 -5.17
N ASN A 123 -28.15 -11.59 -4.54
CA ASN A 123 -29.08 -12.52 -5.17
C ASN A 123 -30.47 -12.33 -4.55
N ILE A 124 -31.49 -12.14 -5.40
CA ILE A 124 -32.90 -12.11 -5.03
C ILE A 124 -33.43 -13.53 -5.13
N LEU A 125 -34.02 -14.04 -4.04
CA LEU A 125 -34.60 -15.38 -4.00
C LEU A 125 -35.89 -15.47 -4.83
N LYS A 126 -36.07 -16.60 -5.51
CA LYS A 126 -37.29 -16.94 -6.25
C LYS A 126 -38.33 -17.62 -5.36
N PRO A 127 -39.63 -17.57 -5.72
CA PRO A 127 -40.63 -18.43 -5.13
C PRO A 127 -40.18 -19.90 -5.16
N GLY A 128 -40.25 -20.57 -4.01
CA GLY A 128 -39.88 -21.97 -3.87
C GLY A 128 -38.38 -22.26 -3.71
N ASP A 129 -37.50 -21.25 -3.79
CA ASP A 129 -36.09 -21.44 -3.47
C ASP A 129 -35.95 -21.94 -2.02
N GLU A 130 -35.24 -23.05 -1.85
CA GLU A 130 -34.96 -23.65 -0.56
C GLU A 130 -33.54 -23.29 -0.10
N ARG A 131 -33.41 -22.90 1.17
CA ARG A 131 -32.13 -22.61 1.82
C ARG A 131 -32.12 -23.27 3.18
N ARG A 132 -31.10 -24.09 3.44
CA ARG A 132 -30.87 -24.75 4.75
C ARG A 132 -32.13 -25.44 5.31
N GLY A 133 -32.94 -26.06 4.44
CA GLY A 133 -34.15 -26.79 4.83
C GLY A 133 -35.42 -25.93 5.01
N GLY A 134 -35.41 -24.65 4.63
CA GLY A 134 -36.58 -23.79 4.69
C GLY A 134 -36.82 -22.99 3.40
N LYS A 135 -38.09 -22.66 3.14
CA LYS A 135 -38.54 -21.89 1.97
C LYS A 135 -38.88 -20.46 2.34
N ILE A 136 -38.62 -19.53 1.42
CA ILE A 136 -39.07 -18.15 1.56
C ILE A 136 -40.61 -18.07 1.56
N SER A 137 -41.17 -17.24 2.44
CA SER A 137 -42.61 -17.01 2.51
C SER A 137 -43.06 -16.17 1.31
N GLU A 138 -44.19 -16.52 0.69
CA GLU A 138 -44.73 -15.80 -0.47
C GLU A 138 -44.95 -14.30 -0.23
N ARG A 139 -45.25 -13.91 1.01
CA ARG A 139 -45.46 -12.52 1.41
C ARG A 139 -44.17 -11.68 1.46
N ASP A 140 -43.01 -12.34 1.54
CA ASP A 140 -41.69 -11.71 1.68
C ASP A 140 -40.93 -11.67 0.36
N ILE A 141 -41.51 -12.18 -0.73
CA ILE A 141 -40.86 -12.27 -2.05
C ILE A 141 -40.78 -10.89 -2.71
N ILE A 142 -39.62 -10.60 -3.28
CA ILE A 142 -39.45 -9.46 -4.20
C ILE A 142 -39.86 -9.94 -5.58
N THR A 143 -40.83 -9.26 -6.19
CA THR A 143 -41.29 -9.61 -7.55
C THR A 143 -40.67 -8.69 -8.57
N ILE A 144 -40.23 -9.26 -9.69
CA ILE A 144 -39.63 -8.51 -10.80
C ILE A 144 -40.58 -8.57 -11.98
N LYS A 145 -41.04 -7.41 -12.45
CA LYS A 145 -41.91 -7.28 -13.63
C LYS A 145 -41.15 -6.54 -14.72
N ASP A 146 -41.16 -7.10 -15.93
CA ASP A 146 -40.63 -6.38 -17.09
C ASP A 146 -41.54 -5.19 -17.40
N SER A 147 -40.97 -3.99 -17.49
CA SER A 147 -41.71 -2.76 -17.84
C SER A 147 -41.58 -2.38 -19.31
N GLY A 148 -40.93 -3.23 -20.13
CA GLY A 148 -40.64 -2.98 -21.54
C GLY A 148 -39.24 -2.41 -21.75
N GLY A 149 -38.59 -2.81 -22.85
CA GLY A 149 -37.25 -2.34 -23.21
C GLY A 149 -36.13 -2.85 -22.28
N GLN A 150 -35.32 -1.92 -21.75
CA GLN A 150 -34.15 -2.20 -20.91
C GLN A 150 -34.42 -2.01 -19.41
N THR A 151 -35.68 -1.87 -18.98
CA THR A 151 -36.04 -1.64 -17.58
C THR A 151 -36.90 -2.76 -17.00
N ALA A 152 -36.84 -2.90 -15.68
CA ALA A 152 -37.73 -3.76 -14.90
C ALA A 152 -38.15 -3.06 -13.62
N ILE A 153 -39.35 -3.39 -13.12
CA ILE A 153 -39.87 -2.91 -11.85
C ILE A 153 -39.73 -4.01 -10.81
N LEU A 154 -38.95 -3.73 -9.77
CA LEU A 154 -38.84 -4.57 -8.59
C LEU A 154 -39.84 -4.07 -7.55
N LYS A 155 -40.80 -4.91 -7.21
CA LYS A 155 -41.78 -4.63 -6.17
C LYS A 155 -41.32 -5.33 -4.88
N LEU A 156 -41.02 -4.53 -3.86
CA LEU A 156 -40.67 -5.01 -2.53
C LEU A 156 -41.88 -5.64 -1.82
N PRO A 157 -41.67 -6.42 -0.74
CA PRO A 157 -42.76 -7.06 0.00
C PRO A 157 -43.83 -6.05 0.45
N ASP A 158 -45.11 -6.42 0.34
CA ASP A 158 -46.23 -5.49 0.60
C ASP A 158 -46.24 -4.96 2.05
N GLN A 159 -45.68 -5.72 3.00
CA GLN A 159 -45.56 -5.33 4.41
C GLN A 159 -44.23 -4.65 4.75
N PHE A 160 -43.34 -4.48 3.76
CA PHE A 160 -42.04 -3.85 3.96
C PHE A 160 -42.23 -2.39 4.36
N SER A 161 -41.93 -2.10 5.62
CA SER A 161 -41.75 -0.76 6.17
C SER A 161 -40.32 -0.68 6.70
N SER A 162 -39.57 0.32 6.26
CA SER A 162 -38.13 0.46 6.52
C SER A 162 -37.73 0.23 7.98
N SER A 163 -36.48 -0.19 8.21
CA SER A 163 -35.77 -0.35 9.49
C SER A 163 -36.35 -1.30 10.56
N THR A 164 -37.66 -1.57 10.60
CA THR A 164 -38.30 -2.43 11.61
C THR A 164 -38.92 -3.69 11.03
N TRP A 165 -39.04 -3.80 9.71
CA TRP A 165 -39.52 -4.99 9.04
C TRP A 165 -38.60 -6.19 9.26
N LYS A 166 -39.22 -7.34 9.52
CA LYS A 166 -38.58 -8.66 9.60
C LYS A 166 -39.33 -9.64 8.70
N PRO A 167 -38.63 -10.54 7.98
CA PRO A 167 -39.28 -11.57 7.21
C PRO A 167 -40.00 -12.57 8.12
N GLY A 168 -41.00 -13.25 7.57
CA GLY A 168 -41.68 -14.35 8.23
C GLY A 168 -40.82 -15.61 8.39
N THR A 169 -40.03 -15.95 7.38
CA THR A 169 -39.16 -17.13 7.41
C THR A 169 -37.73 -16.78 7.03
N TRP A 170 -37.51 -16.37 5.78
CA TRP A 170 -36.20 -16.06 5.22
C TRP A 170 -36.19 -14.68 4.60
N HIS A 171 -35.03 -14.03 4.69
CA HIS A 171 -34.77 -12.76 4.02
C HIS A 171 -34.77 -12.96 2.49
N PRO A 172 -35.44 -12.09 1.72
CA PRO A 172 -35.54 -12.21 0.26
C PRO A 172 -34.24 -11.98 -0.51
N ILE A 173 -33.21 -11.44 0.16
CA ILE A 173 -31.94 -11.08 -0.46
C ILE A 173 -30.79 -11.83 0.21
N GLU A 174 -29.91 -12.41 -0.60
CA GLU A 174 -28.63 -12.96 -0.18
C GLU A 174 -27.50 -12.03 -0.69
N VAL A 175 -26.62 -11.56 0.20
CA VAL A 175 -25.50 -10.69 -0.21
C VAL A 175 -24.28 -11.53 -0.56
N ILE A 176 -23.87 -11.42 -1.83
CA ILE A 176 -22.70 -12.09 -2.40
C ILE A 176 -21.44 -11.27 -2.08
N ASP A 177 -21.44 -9.96 -2.34
CA ASP A 177 -20.33 -9.05 -2.04
C ASP A 177 -20.82 -7.71 -1.44
N GLY A 178 -20.02 -7.11 -0.56
CA GLY A 178 -20.33 -5.83 0.07
C GLY A 178 -20.80 -5.89 1.52
N GLN A 179 -20.69 -7.06 2.17
CA GLN A 179 -21.14 -7.27 3.56
C GLN A 179 -20.50 -6.30 4.57
N HIS A 180 -19.18 -6.04 4.49
CA HIS A 180 -18.53 -5.05 5.36
C HIS A 180 -19.06 -3.63 5.17
N ARG A 181 -19.44 -3.28 3.93
CA ARG A 181 -20.05 -1.97 3.63
C ARG A 181 -21.42 -1.86 4.27
N LEU A 182 -22.25 -2.91 4.20
CA LEU A 182 -23.54 -2.94 4.89
C LEU A 182 -23.42 -2.98 6.42
N TRP A 183 -22.40 -3.64 6.98
CA TRP A 183 -22.14 -3.63 8.43
C TRP A 183 -21.72 -2.27 8.98
N ALA A 184 -21.16 -1.39 8.15
CA ALA A 184 -20.79 -0.04 8.54
C ALA A 184 -22.01 0.82 8.94
N PHE A 185 -23.20 0.45 8.47
CA PHE A 185 -24.46 1.10 8.84
C PHE A 185 -25.03 0.41 10.09
N GLU A 186 -25.07 1.11 11.23
CA GLU A 186 -25.60 0.57 12.48
C GLU A 186 -27.14 0.43 12.46
N GLU A 187 -27.66 -0.60 13.13
CA GLU A 187 -29.11 -0.70 13.37
C GLU A 187 -29.56 0.43 14.31
N GLY A 188 -30.60 1.17 13.90
CA GLY A 188 -31.24 2.20 14.75
C GLY A 188 -30.54 3.57 14.77
N LYS A 189 -29.38 3.74 14.15
CA LYS A 189 -28.81 5.06 13.86
C LYS A 189 -29.08 5.39 12.40
N SER A 190 -30.08 6.22 12.13
CA SER A 190 -30.40 6.65 10.77
C SER A 190 -29.22 7.44 10.21
N GLU A 191 -28.42 6.82 9.34
CA GLU A 191 -27.42 7.52 8.53
C GLU A 191 -28.06 8.19 7.30
N GLY A 192 -29.30 8.67 7.47
CA GLY A 192 -30.10 9.28 6.41
C GLY A 192 -30.53 8.29 5.32
N ASP A 193 -30.71 8.84 4.13
CA ASP A 193 -31.12 8.24 2.86
C ASP A 193 -29.92 7.75 2.03
N PHE A 194 -28.80 7.38 2.68
CA PHE A 194 -27.59 6.95 1.98
C PHE A 194 -27.85 5.71 1.10
N GLU A 195 -27.91 5.92 -0.20
CA GLU A 195 -28.15 4.87 -1.18
C GLU A 195 -26.85 4.20 -1.63
N LEU A 196 -26.93 2.89 -1.86
CA LEU A 196 -25.85 2.11 -2.42
C LEU A 196 -26.24 1.63 -3.82
N PRO A 197 -25.30 1.63 -4.80
CA PRO A 197 -25.53 0.95 -6.06
C PRO A 197 -25.63 -0.57 -5.81
N VAL A 198 -26.56 -1.22 -6.51
CA VAL A 198 -26.87 -2.65 -6.34
C VAL A 198 -26.79 -3.35 -7.69
N VAL A 199 -26.06 -4.46 -7.71
CA VAL A 199 -26.09 -5.47 -8.78
C VAL A 199 -26.86 -6.67 -8.24
N ALA A 200 -28.05 -6.92 -8.77
CA ALA A 200 -28.92 -8.00 -8.30
C ALA A 200 -29.09 -9.08 -9.36
N PHE A 201 -28.73 -10.31 -8.99
CA PHE A 201 -29.11 -11.50 -9.72
C PHE A 201 -30.43 -12.06 -9.18
N HIS A 202 -31.08 -12.94 -9.94
CA HIS A 202 -32.39 -13.48 -9.57
C HIS A 202 -32.38 -15.02 -9.60
N GLY A 203 -32.44 -15.62 -8.42
CA GLY A 203 -32.47 -17.07 -8.23
C GLY A 203 -31.17 -17.78 -8.59
N LEU A 204 -30.01 -17.16 -8.34
CA LEU A 204 -28.73 -17.84 -8.45
C LEU A 204 -28.58 -18.94 -7.41
N ASP A 205 -28.13 -20.09 -7.88
CA ASP A 205 -27.74 -21.19 -7.01
C ASP A 205 -26.47 -20.85 -6.21
N ILE A 206 -26.32 -21.52 -5.06
CA ILE A 206 -25.23 -21.25 -4.12
C ILE A 206 -23.83 -21.42 -4.74
N SER A 207 -23.64 -22.38 -5.65
CA SER A 207 -22.35 -22.57 -6.33
C SER A 207 -21.99 -21.39 -7.23
N TRP A 208 -22.97 -20.78 -7.92
CA TRP A 208 -22.76 -19.59 -8.74
C TRP A 208 -22.49 -18.36 -7.89
N GLN A 209 -23.18 -18.21 -6.78
CA GLN A 209 -22.89 -17.14 -5.81
C GLN A 209 -21.46 -17.27 -5.27
N ALA A 210 -21.00 -18.49 -4.95
CA ALA A 210 -19.64 -18.74 -4.49
C ALA A 210 -18.59 -18.44 -5.58
N TYR A 211 -18.88 -18.81 -6.82
CA TYR A 211 -18.06 -18.45 -7.98
C TYR A 211 -17.94 -16.94 -8.16
N LEU A 212 -19.05 -16.19 -8.07
CA LEU A 212 -19.04 -14.73 -8.16
C LEU A 212 -18.24 -14.11 -7.01
N PHE A 213 -18.46 -14.56 -5.78
CA PHE A 213 -17.69 -14.10 -4.63
C PHE A 213 -16.18 -14.30 -4.83
N TRP A 214 -15.77 -15.49 -5.29
CA TRP A 214 -14.37 -15.81 -5.56
C TRP A 214 -13.78 -14.92 -6.65
N THR A 215 -14.47 -14.78 -7.78
CA THR A 215 -13.99 -14.02 -8.93
C THR A 215 -13.92 -12.52 -8.67
N ILE A 216 -14.79 -11.96 -7.84
CA ILE A 216 -14.78 -10.55 -7.43
C ILE A 216 -13.65 -10.26 -6.43
N ASN A 217 -13.35 -11.18 -5.52
CA ASN A 217 -12.47 -10.87 -4.39
C ASN A 217 -11.04 -11.41 -4.52
N ILE A 218 -10.85 -12.54 -5.20
CA ILE A 218 -9.56 -13.26 -5.18
C ILE A 218 -8.84 -13.12 -6.52
N LYS A 219 -9.58 -13.10 -7.63
CA LYS A 219 -9.00 -12.99 -8.96
C LYS A 219 -8.40 -11.62 -9.28
N PRO A 220 -8.93 -10.47 -8.81
CA PRO A 220 -8.34 -9.18 -9.14
C PRO A 220 -6.94 -9.06 -8.55
N LYS A 221 -5.98 -8.71 -9.42
CA LYS A 221 -4.64 -8.33 -8.95
C LYS A 221 -4.78 -7.03 -8.18
N ARG A 222 -4.24 -6.98 -6.95
CA ARG A 222 -4.08 -5.70 -6.25
C ARG A 222 -3.30 -4.75 -7.15
N ILE A 223 -3.67 -3.47 -7.12
CA ILE A 223 -2.91 -2.41 -7.78
C ILE A 223 -1.46 -2.53 -7.30
N ASN A 224 -0.51 -2.51 -8.25
CA ASN A 224 0.90 -2.49 -7.91
C ASN A 224 1.17 -1.24 -7.06
N ALA A 225 1.88 -1.39 -5.94
CA ALA A 225 2.19 -0.25 -5.07
C ALA A 225 2.89 0.89 -5.83
N SER A 226 3.73 0.57 -6.81
CA SER A 226 4.40 1.57 -7.66
C SER A 226 3.38 2.38 -8.47
N LEU A 227 2.39 1.71 -9.08
CA LEU A 227 1.30 2.39 -9.77
C LEU A 227 0.45 3.25 -8.82
N ALA A 228 0.28 2.83 -7.56
CA ALA A 228 -0.41 3.67 -6.58
C ALA A 228 0.39 4.95 -6.27
N PHE A 229 1.71 4.85 -6.16
CA PHE A 229 2.60 6.01 -5.98
C PHE A 229 2.60 6.95 -7.20
N ASP A 230 2.50 6.41 -8.42
CA ASP A 230 2.40 7.22 -9.65
C ASP A 230 1.12 8.07 -9.71
N LEU A 231 0.08 7.71 -8.95
CA LEU A 231 -1.16 8.50 -8.83
C LEU A 231 -1.04 9.65 -7.81
N TYR A 232 -0.04 9.62 -6.92
CA TYR A 232 0.09 10.63 -5.87
C TYR A 232 0.24 12.05 -6.42
N PRO A 233 1.04 12.31 -7.48
CA PRO A 233 1.10 13.64 -8.10
C PRO A 233 -0.26 14.19 -8.54
N LEU A 234 -1.18 13.33 -8.99
CA LEU A 234 -2.54 13.72 -9.40
C LEU A 234 -3.46 14.03 -8.21
N LEU A 235 -3.10 13.55 -7.01
CA LEU A 235 -3.81 13.84 -5.76
C LEU A 235 -3.25 15.10 -5.06
N ARG A 236 -2.11 15.65 -5.51
CA ARG A 236 -1.40 16.80 -4.91
C ARG A 236 -2.10 18.15 -5.06
N THR A 237 -3.08 18.31 -5.95
CA THR A 237 -3.87 19.56 -6.05
C THR A 237 -4.76 19.80 -4.84
N GLU A 238 -4.80 18.88 -3.89
CA GLU A 238 -5.61 19.00 -2.69
C GLU A 238 -4.77 19.42 -1.47
N ASP A 239 -5.11 20.56 -0.86
CA ASP A 239 -4.46 21.20 0.29
C ASP A 239 -4.22 20.28 1.52
N TRP A 240 -4.86 19.10 1.56
CA TRP A 240 -4.73 18.18 2.68
C TRP A 240 -3.37 17.47 2.73
N LEU A 241 -2.64 17.35 1.61
CA LEU A 241 -1.34 16.69 1.58
C LEU A 241 -0.24 17.51 2.30
N GLU A 242 -0.27 18.84 2.18
CA GLU A 242 0.73 19.73 2.77
C GLU A 242 0.52 19.95 4.28
N LYS A 243 -0.72 20.03 4.75
CA LYS A 243 -1.06 20.20 6.17
C LYS A 243 -0.85 18.96 7.03
N PHE A 244 -0.55 17.82 6.39
CA PHE A 244 -0.41 16.50 7.02
C PHE A 244 1.05 16.12 7.33
N GLU A 245 1.84 17.09 7.81
CA GLU A 245 3.17 16.85 8.35
C GLU A 245 3.12 15.86 9.52
N GLY A 246 3.38 14.58 9.23
CA GLY A 246 3.45 13.51 10.23
C GLY A 246 2.72 12.21 9.88
N HIS A 247 1.98 12.12 8.77
CA HIS A 247 1.35 10.86 8.36
C HIS A 247 2.21 10.07 7.35
N SER A 248 1.94 8.77 7.21
CA SER A 248 2.71 7.88 6.33
C SER A 248 2.75 8.42 4.90
N ILE A 249 1.63 8.97 4.44
CA ILE A 249 1.42 9.44 3.06
C ILE A 249 2.31 10.63 2.71
N TYR A 250 2.45 11.64 3.59
CA TYR A 250 3.34 12.77 3.31
C TYR A 250 4.79 12.32 3.15
N ARG A 251 5.25 11.43 4.05
CA ARG A 251 6.60 10.88 3.98
C ARG A 251 6.81 10.00 2.75
N GLU A 252 5.81 9.21 2.39
CA GLU A 252 5.81 8.40 1.17
C GLU A 252 5.84 9.27 -0.08
N THR A 253 5.08 10.37 -0.11
CA THR A 253 5.07 11.34 -1.21
C THR A 253 6.43 12.02 -1.37
N ARG A 254 7.02 12.47 -0.27
CA ARG A 254 8.39 13.01 -0.27
C ARG A 254 9.43 11.98 -0.71
N ALA A 255 9.34 10.75 -0.20
CA ALA A 255 10.23 9.67 -0.61
C ALA A 255 10.04 9.30 -2.09
N GLN A 256 8.83 9.46 -2.63
CA GLN A 256 8.51 9.30 -4.05
C GLN A 256 9.22 10.37 -4.89
N GLU A 257 9.12 11.65 -4.52
CA GLU A 257 9.83 12.76 -5.19
C GLU A 257 11.35 12.57 -5.18
N LEU A 258 11.92 12.14 -4.05
CA LEU A 258 13.34 11.83 -3.96
C LEU A 258 13.71 10.64 -4.85
N THR A 259 12.87 9.61 -4.91
CA THR A 259 13.09 8.44 -5.78
C THR A 259 13.06 8.85 -7.26
N GLU A 260 12.12 9.71 -7.66
CA GLU A 260 12.07 10.29 -9.01
C GLU A 260 13.34 11.09 -9.32
N ALA A 261 13.80 11.94 -8.39
CA ALA A 261 15.03 12.70 -8.57
C ALA A 261 16.26 11.79 -8.73
N LEU A 262 16.36 10.73 -7.92
CA LEU A 262 17.44 9.73 -8.03
C LEU A 262 17.39 8.95 -9.35
N TRP A 263 16.21 8.73 -9.91
CA TRP A 263 16.04 8.05 -11.20
C TRP A 263 16.28 8.98 -12.40
N ALA A 264 15.78 10.21 -12.34
CA ALA A 264 15.78 11.15 -13.47
C ALA A 264 17.09 11.93 -13.60
N HIS A 265 17.76 12.28 -12.50
CA HIS A 265 18.90 13.20 -12.56
C HIS A 265 20.15 12.55 -13.16
N PRO A 266 20.80 13.12 -14.20
CA PRO A 266 21.93 12.50 -14.90
C PRO A 266 23.16 12.21 -14.02
N GLU A 267 23.43 13.05 -13.03
CA GLU A 267 24.54 12.83 -12.09
C GLU A 267 24.28 11.70 -11.07
N SER A 268 23.04 11.20 -10.97
CA SER A 268 22.69 10.16 -10.01
C SER A 268 23.37 8.82 -10.35
N PRO A 269 23.97 8.11 -9.37
CA PRO A 269 24.44 6.74 -9.55
C PRO A 269 23.34 5.75 -9.98
N TRP A 270 22.08 6.11 -9.72
CA TRP A 270 20.89 5.34 -10.03
C TRP A 270 20.08 5.92 -11.19
N HIS A 271 20.68 6.83 -11.97
CA HIS A 271 20.04 7.40 -13.16
C HIS A 271 19.54 6.28 -14.09
N GLN A 272 18.24 6.26 -14.36
CA GLN A 272 17.54 5.24 -15.15
C GLN A 272 17.69 3.80 -14.63
N ARG A 273 18.00 3.61 -13.33
CA ARG A 273 18.27 2.29 -12.72
C ARG A 273 17.30 1.89 -11.61
N ILE A 274 16.17 2.59 -11.54
CA ILE A 274 15.07 2.29 -10.64
C ILE A 274 13.90 1.80 -11.49
N ASN A 275 13.33 0.66 -11.12
CA ASN A 275 12.15 0.13 -11.80
C ASN A 275 10.92 0.92 -11.34
N MET A 276 10.63 2.01 -12.06
CA MET A 276 9.57 2.95 -11.70
C MET A 276 8.18 2.32 -11.79
N LEU A 277 7.92 1.51 -12.82
CA LEU A 277 6.60 0.92 -13.07
C LEU A 277 6.36 -0.41 -12.32
N GLY A 278 7.36 -0.92 -11.61
CA GLY A 278 7.29 -2.18 -10.89
C GLY A 278 7.09 -3.38 -11.81
N GLU A 279 7.64 -3.34 -13.03
CA GLU A 279 7.55 -4.38 -14.03
C GLU A 279 8.26 -5.66 -13.58
N SER A 280 7.61 -6.80 -13.77
CA SER A 280 8.18 -8.13 -13.51
C SER A 280 8.83 -8.70 -14.76
N GLY A 281 9.95 -9.40 -14.63
CA GLY A 281 10.60 -10.07 -15.76
C GLY A 281 11.44 -9.15 -16.64
N LEU A 282 11.84 -7.98 -16.13
CA LEU A 282 12.88 -7.18 -16.74
C LEU A 282 14.13 -8.04 -16.91
N LYS A 283 14.78 -7.93 -18.08
CA LYS A 283 16.06 -8.61 -18.35
C LYS A 283 17.15 -8.22 -17.35
N GLN A 284 16.98 -7.08 -16.68
CA GLN A 284 17.89 -6.50 -15.71
C GLN A 284 17.27 -6.54 -14.31
N THR A 285 18.08 -6.92 -13.32
CA THR A 285 17.70 -6.75 -11.91
C THR A 285 17.74 -5.26 -11.59
N MET A 286 16.59 -4.69 -11.23
CA MET A 286 16.47 -3.30 -10.79
C MET A 286 15.61 -3.27 -9.53
N VAL A 287 15.99 -2.42 -8.57
CA VAL A 287 15.19 -2.19 -7.37
C VAL A 287 13.94 -1.37 -7.75
N SER A 288 12.75 -1.77 -7.30
CA SER A 288 11.50 -1.09 -7.63
C SER A 288 11.34 0.25 -6.92
N GLN A 289 10.56 1.16 -7.52
CA GLN A 289 10.14 2.43 -6.90
C GLN A 289 9.55 2.19 -5.49
N ALA A 290 8.64 1.21 -5.34
CA ALA A 290 8.07 0.88 -4.04
C ALA A 290 9.10 0.37 -3.01
N ALA A 291 10.21 -0.24 -3.44
CA ALA A 291 11.30 -0.62 -2.53
C ALA A 291 12.14 0.59 -2.12
N TRP A 292 12.43 1.51 -3.04
CA TRP A 292 13.10 2.77 -2.76
C TRP A 292 12.32 3.66 -1.79
N ILE A 293 11.03 3.88 -2.05
CA ILE A 293 10.15 4.67 -1.18
C ILE A 293 10.15 4.10 0.24
N ARG A 294 9.99 2.78 0.38
CA ARG A 294 10.04 2.11 1.69
C ARG A 294 11.40 2.22 2.37
N ALA A 295 12.50 2.16 1.61
CA ALA A 295 13.84 2.31 2.14
C ALA A 295 14.06 3.74 2.67
N LEU A 296 13.70 4.76 1.90
CA LEU A 296 13.81 6.18 2.29
C LEU A 296 12.94 6.51 3.52
N THR A 297 11.67 6.09 3.52
CA THR A 297 10.73 6.30 4.65
C THR A 297 11.21 5.64 5.95
N ALA A 298 11.95 4.53 5.85
CA ALA A 298 12.46 3.83 7.02
C ALA A 298 13.85 4.27 7.48
N THR A 299 14.55 5.08 6.69
CA THR A 299 15.94 5.49 6.93
C THR A 299 16.02 6.99 7.13
N ILE A 300 16.06 7.75 6.04
CA ILE A 300 16.42 9.16 6.02
C ILE A 300 15.20 10.08 6.16
N VAL A 301 14.02 9.67 5.69
CA VAL A 301 12.72 10.39 5.88
C VAL A 301 11.98 9.87 7.13
N LYS A 302 12.68 9.13 7.99
CA LYS A 302 12.10 8.53 9.20
C LYS A 302 11.67 9.61 10.20
N ALA A 303 10.42 9.55 10.64
CA ALA A 303 9.89 10.42 11.70
C ALA A 303 10.48 10.05 13.08
N TYR A 304 10.49 11.03 13.98
CA TYR A 304 11.01 10.90 15.34
C TYR A 304 10.04 10.25 16.33
N GLU A 305 9.05 9.49 15.88
CA GLU A 305 7.95 9.09 16.76
C GLU A 305 8.28 7.88 17.66
N GLY A 306 8.20 8.08 18.98
CA GLY A 306 8.06 7.02 19.99
C GLY A 306 9.16 6.98 21.05
N LYS A 307 8.82 6.48 22.25
CA LYS A 307 9.71 6.32 23.43
C LYS A 307 10.97 5.44 23.19
N ARG A 308 11.13 4.86 22.00
CA ARG A 308 12.20 3.91 21.63
C ARG A 308 12.99 4.32 20.38
N VAL A 309 12.76 5.51 19.82
CA VAL A 309 13.55 5.98 18.66
C VAL A 309 14.77 6.73 19.17
N SER A 310 15.94 6.07 19.10
CA SER A 310 17.22 6.66 19.51
C SER A 310 17.94 7.41 18.38
N ILE A 311 17.63 7.11 17.12
CA ILE A 311 18.20 7.75 15.93
C ILE A 311 17.07 8.08 14.95
N GLY A 312 16.92 9.36 14.62
CA GLY A 312 15.95 9.90 13.65
C GLY A 312 16.45 9.85 12.20
N GLY A 313 15.62 10.33 11.28
CA GLY A 313 16.02 10.56 9.89
C GLY A 313 16.53 11.99 9.70
N LEU A 314 17.58 12.20 8.90
CA LEU A 314 18.09 13.54 8.55
C LEU A 314 17.00 14.44 7.93
N PHE A 315 16.06 13.83 7.22
CA PHE A 315 14.93 14.50 6.53
C PHE A 315 13.63 14.36 7.35
N GLY A 316 13.71 13.87 8.58
CA GLY A 316 12.57 13.77 9.49
C GLY A 316 12.35 15.05 10.28
N ALA A 317 11.12 15.30 10.73
CA ALA A 317 10.81 16.34 11.71
C ALA A 317 10.96 15.79 13.14
N PRO A 318 11.49 16.57 14.11
CA PRO A 318 11.53 16.20 15.53
C PRO A 318 10.12 16.03 16.11
N VAL A 319 10.01 15.29 17.22
CA VAL A 319 8.72 15.10 17.91
C VAL A 319 8.11 16.43 18.32
N GLY A 320 6.86 16.67 17.91
CA GLY A 320 6.09 17.85 18.31
C GLY A 320 6.48 19.14 17.59
N SER A 321 7.29 19.05 16.53
CA SER A 321 7.72 20.17 15.70
C SER A 321 7.20 20.00 14.27
N HIS A 322 6.66 21.09 13.71
CA HIS A 322 6.33 21.23 12.28
C HIS A 322 7.55 21.62 11.42
N LYS A 323 8.75 21.64 12.00
CA LYS A 323 9.99 21.99 11.30
C LYS A 323 10.91 20.79 11.19
N GLU A 324 11.50 20.61 10.01
CA GLU A 324 12.52 19.59 9.75
C GLU A 324 13.76 19.82 10.63
N VAL A 325 14.53 18.76 10.91
CA VAL A 325 15.79 18.84 11.67
C VAL A 325 16.81 19.69 10.93
N LEU A 326 16.87 19.51 9.61
CA LEU A 326 17.70 20.28 8.71
C LEU A 326 16.77 21.14 7.85
N PRO A 327 17.01 22.45 7.71
CA PRO A 327 16.18 23.35 6.92
C PRO A 327 16.48 23.21 5.41
N TRP A 328 16.55 21.96 4.92
CA TRP A 328 16.95 21.66 3.56
C TRP A 328 15.75 21.63 2.64
N SER A 329 15.84 22.35 1.52
CA SER A 329 14.86 22.22 0.44
C SER A 329 14.84 20.81 -0.14
N ARG A 330 13.79 20.50 -0.90
CA ARG A 330 13.66 19.19 -1.58
C ARG A 330 14.81 18.96 -2.57
N ALA A 331 15.26 20.00 -3.27
CA ALA A 331 16.44 19.94 -4.14
C ALA A 331 17.74 19.60 -3.35
N GLN A 332 17.94 20.20 -2.17
CA GLN A 332 19.09 19.91 -1.31
C GLN A 332 19.10 18.45 -0.83
N GLN A 333 17.93 17.91 -0.47
CA GLN A 333 17.79 16.52 -0.04
C GLN A 333 18.13 15.52 -1.15
N ALA A 334 17.64 15.78 -2.37
CA ALA A 334 17.98 14.99 -3.54
C ALA A 334 19.49 15.07 -3.84
N ALA A 335 20.07 16.28 -3.82
CA ALA A 335 21.50 16.49 -4.02
C ALA A 335 22.36 15.74 -3.00
N PHE A 336 21.98 15.73 -1.71
CA PHE A 336 22.70 14.98 -0.69
C PHE A 336 22.70 13.47 -0.96
N LEU A 337 21.55 12.89 -1.31
CA LEU A 337 21.44 11.46 -1.64
C LEU A 337 22.25 11.09 -2.89
N ILE A 338 22.19 11.92 -3.95
CA ILE A 338 23.00 11.75 -5.16
C ILE A 338 24.48 11.80 -4.80
N PHE A 339 24.90 12.80 -4.03
CA PHE A 339 26.28 13.01 -3.67
C PHE A 339 26.85 11.88 -2.82
N ALA A 340 26.14 11.44 -1.78
CA ALA A 340 26.54 10.28 -0.97
C ALA A 340 26.62 9.00 -1.82
N GLY A 341 25.66 8.80 -2.72
CA GLY A 341 25.69 7.70 -3.68
C GLY A 341 26.89 7.76 -4.63
N GLN A 342 27.27 8.95 -5.13
CA GLN A 342 28.45 9.15 -5.98
C GLN A 342 29.72 8.72 -5.25
N LYS A 343 29.90 9.14 -3.99
CA LYS A 343 31.06 8.75 -3.16
C LYS A 343 31.18 7.23 -3.04
N ILE A 344 30.08 6.56 -2.73
CA ILE A 344 30.04 5.10 -2.59
C ILE A 344 30.32 4.40 -3.92
N ARG A 345 29.65 4.81 -5.00
CA ARG A 345 29.87 4.27 -6.35
C ARG A 345 31.34 4.41 -6.75
N ASP A 346 31.91 5.60 -6.59
CA ASP A 346 33.28 5.89 -7.03
C ASP A 346 34.31 5.09 -6.22
N ALA A 347 34.09 4.92 -4.92
CA ALA A 347 34.92 4.05 -4.08
C ALA A 347 34.83 2.58 -4.52
N ILE A 348 33.63 2.09 -4.84
CA ILE A 348 33.43 0.72 -5.33
C ILE A 348 34.13 0.52 -6.67
N ILE A 349 33.99 1.45 -7.62
CA ILE A 349 34.67 1.38 -8.92
C ILE A 349 36.18 1.24 -8.76
N LYS A 350 36.77 1.97 -7.80
CA LYS A 350 38.20 1.92 -7.49
C LYS A 350 38.61 0.73 -6.60
N CYS A 351 37.64 0.05 -6.00
CA CYS A 351 37.87 -1.03 -5.03
C CYS A 351 38.59 -2.23 -5.65
N LYS A 352 39.59 -2.77 -4.95
CA LYS A 352 40.37 -3.94 -5.36
C LYS A 352 40.18 -5.16 -4.46
N GLU A 353 39.20 -5.10 -3.56
CA GLU A 353 38.85 -6.21 -2.66
C GLU A 353 38.47 -7.47 -3.45
N PRO A 354 38.69 -8.68 -2.89
CA PRO A 354 38.41 -9.94 -3.58
C PRO A 354 36.97 -10.06 -4.08
N TRP A 355 35.99 -9.55 -3.30
CA TRP A 355 34.58 -9.61 -3.67
C TRP A 355 34.27 -8.81 -4.94
N ALA A 356 34.86 -7.61 -5.09
CA ALA A 356 34.62 -6.73 -6.22
C ALA A 356 35.28 -7.28 -7.49
N LYS A 357 36.50 -7.81 -7.37
CA LYS A 357 37.18 -8.52 -8.47
C LYS A 357 36.40 -9.73 -8.93
N SER A 358 35.87 -10.53 -8.00
CA SER A 358 35.05 -11.70 -8.29
C SER A 358 33.82 -11.34 -9.13
N LEU A 359 33.07 -10.30 -8.76
CA LEU A 359 31.90 -9.86 -9.53
C LEU A 359 32.24 -9.32 -10.92
N ARG A 360 33.42 -8.71 -11.10
CA ARG A 360 33.87 -8.18 -12.40
C ARG A 360 34.42 -9.25 -13.34
N GLN A 361 34.82 -10.41 -12.81
CA GLN A 361 35.33 -11.52 -13.62
C GLN A 361 34.21 -12.37 -14.23
N THR A 362 32.99 -12.28 -13.69
CA THR A 362 31.83 -13.00 -14.21
C THR A 362 31.40 -12.43 -15.57
N LYS A 363 31.43 -13.24 -16.63
CA LYS A 363 31.02 -12.89 -18.00
C LYS A 363 29.50 -12.80 -18.19
N GLU A 364 28.74 -12.43 -17.16
CA GLU A 364 27.31 -12.20 -17.34
C GLU A 364 27.11 -10.95 -18.20
N GLN A 365 26.22 -11.05 -19.18
CA GLN A 365 25.90 -9.99 -20.12
C GLN A 365 25.50 -8.72 -19.35
N MET A 366 26.41 -7.76 -19.29
CA MET A 366 26.08 -6.39 -18.90
C MET A 366 25.03 -5.90 -19.88
N THR A 367 23.84 -5.68 -19.36
CA THR A 367 22.63 -5.45 -20.16
C THR A 367 22.29 -3.97 -20.28
N PHE A 368 23.01 -3.08 -19.58
CA PHE A 368 22.96 -1.65 -19.83
C PHE A 368 23.85 -1.31 -21.04
N GLU A 369 23.34 -0.49 -21.96
CA GLU A 369 24.14 0.07 -23.06
C GLU A 369 25.29 0.96 -22.55
N ASN A 370 25.27 1.35 -21.28
CA ASN A 370 26.36 2.03 -20.57
C ASN A 370 27.19 1.02 -19.76
N GLU A 371 28.52 1.03 -19.93
CA GLU A 371 29.51 0.22 -19.20
C GLU A 371 29.47 0.49 -17.68
N GLN A 372 28.56 -0.16 -16.96
CA GLN A 372 28.44 -0.02 -15.52
C GLN A 372 29.18 -1.11 -14.76
N ASP A 373 29.92 -0.75 -13.71
CA ASP A 373 30.70 -1.71 -12.93
C ASP A 373 29.81 -2.82 -12.32
N PRO A 374 30.04 -4.11 -12.65
CA PRO A 374 29.30 -5.24 -12.10
C PRO A 374 29.31 -5.32 -10.57
N ALA A 375 30.35 -4.81 -9.91
CA ALA A 375 30.43 -4.76 -8.46
C ALA A 375 29.38 -3.81 -7.84
N PHE A 376 28.96 -2.78 -8.58
CA PHE A 376 27.95 -1.80 -8.15
C PHE A 376 26.56 -2.06 -8.73
N ALA A 377 26.48 -2.49 -10.00
CA ALA A 377 25.23 -2.57 -10.76
C ALA A 377 24.84 -3.98 -11.21
N GLY A 378 25.71 -4.97 -10.98
CA GLY A 378 25.49 -6.33 -11.46
C GLY A 378 24.29 -7.03 -10.81
N PRO A 379 23.82 -8.14 -11.39
CA PRO A 379 22.73 -8.93 -10.82
C PRO A 379 23.14 -9.63 -9.52
N ASN A 380 24.44 -9.83 -9.30
CA ASN A 380 25.00 -10.60 -8.19
C ASN A 380 25.54 -9.74 -7.03
N THR A 381 25.39 -8.41 -7.09
CA THR A 381 25.71 -7.51 -5.97
C THR A 381 24.49 -7.19 -5.13
N LEU A 382 24.64 -7.18 -3.80
CA LEU A 382 23.62 -6.72 -2.85
C LEU A 382 23.28 -5.24 -3.05
N LEU A 383 24.19 -4.45 -3.63
CA LEU A 383 24.00 -3.03 -3.91
C LEU A 383 22.89 -2.76 -4.93
N ASN A 384 22.52 -3.78 -5.69
CA ASN A 384 21.41 -3.75 -6.63
C ASN A 384 20.19 -4.54 -6.11
N THR A 385 20.06 -4.68 -4.79
CA THR A 385 18.90 -5.26 -4.11
C THR A 385 18.28 -4.27 -3.12
N ASP A 386 17.04 -4.51 -2.73
CA ASP A 386 16.34 -3.68 -1.75
C ASP A 386 17.05 -3.67 -0.38
N GLN A 387 17.74 -4.77 -0.01
CA GLN A 387 18.51 -4.82 1.23
C GLN A 387 19.75 -3.95 1.16
N GLY A 388 20.55 -4.01 0.08
CA GLY A 388 21.77 -3.22 -0.01
C GLY A 388 21.50 -1.72 -0.09
N ILE A 389 20.49 -1.31 -0.87
CA ILE A 389 20.04 0.10 -0.91
C ILE A 389 19.64 0.57 0.49
N ARG A 390 18.82 -0.21 1.20
CA ARG A 390 18.41 0.16 2.56
C ARG A 390 19.57 0.14 3.55
N GLY A 391 20.54 -0.75 3.38
CA GLY A 391 21.77 -0.81 4.18
C GLY A 391 22.59 0.47 4.03
N ILE A 392 22.88 0.89 2.78
CA ILE A 392 23.59 2.13 2.50
C ILE A 392 22.86 3.34 3.09
N LEU A 393 21.55 3.43 2.86
CA LEU A 393 20.75 4.55 3.35
C LEU A 393 20.72 4.60 4.88
N HIS A 394 20.62 3.44 5.56
CA HIS A 394 20.72 3.39 7.02
C HIS A 394 22.04 3.94 7.52
N ILE A 395 23.16 3.40 7.04
CA ILE A 395 24.48 3.78 7.55
C ILE A 395 24.77 5.25 7.24
N THR A 396 24.47 5.70 6.02
CA THR A 396 24.65 7.11 5.63
C THR A 396 23.83 8.02 6.54
N ASN A 397 22.56 7.70 6.77
CA ASN A 397 21.69 8.44 7.68
C ASN A 397 22.26 8.45 9.10
N ASP A 398 22.51 7.27 9.68
CA ASP A 398 22.85 7.12 11.10
C ASP A 398 24.14 7.86 11.45
N LEU A 399 25.18 7.68 10.64
CA LEU A 399 26.49 8.29 10.91
C LEU A 399 26.45 9.80 10.67
N CYS A 400 25.79 10.27 9.62
CA CYS A 400 25.64 11.71 9.39
C CYS A 400 24.72 12.35 10.44
N TYR A 401 23.75 11.61 10.96
CA TYR A 401 22.84 12.08 12.01
C TYR A 401 23.57 12.35 13.32
N VAL A 402 24.36 11.38 13.81
CA VAL A 402 25.13 11.55 15.06
C VAL A 402 26.31 12.50 14.89
N ARG A 403 26.64 12.87 13.65
CA ARG A 403 27.69 13.85 13.32
C ARG A 403 27.15 15.14 12.72
N ALA A 404 25.84 15.39 12.76
CA ALA A 404 25.23 16.49 12.01
C ALA A 404 25.82 17.86 12.38
N LYS A 405 26.13 18.05 13.68
CA LYS A 405 26.74 19.27 14.21
C LYS A 405 28.20 19.42 13.81
N GLU A 406 28.99 18.35 13.88
CA GLU A 406 30.42 18.36 13.50
C GLU A 406 30.59 18.59 11.98
N LEU A 407 29.66 18.03 11.20
CA LEU A 407 29.58 18.18 9.74
C LEU A 407 28.95 19.50 9.30
N ASP A 408 28.44 20.29 10.23
CA ASP A 408 27.81 21.59 9.98
C ASP A 408 26.64 21.54 9.00
N LEU A 409 25.85 20.44 9.07
CA LEU A 409 24.75 20.18 8.13
C LEU A 409 23.61 21.20 8.26
N GLU A 410 23.37 21.71 9.47
CA GLU A 410 22.31 22.69 9.76
C GLU A 410 22.54 24.03 9.05
N ASN A 411 23.81 24.42 8.85
CA ASN A 411 24.18 25.69 8.23
C ASN A 411 24.36 25.60 6.71
N TRP A 412 24.11 24.43 6.11
CA TRP A 412 24.08 24.31 4.66
C TRP A 412 22.78 24.90 4.09
N VAL A 413 22.84 26.20 3.78
CA VAL A 413 21.75 26.96 3.17
C VAL A 413 22.05 27.21 1.70
N THR A 414 21.09 26.94 0.82
CA THR A 414 21.13 27.35 -0.59
C THR A 414 20.06 28.39 -0.85
N GLU A 415 20.33 29.36 -1.73
CA GLU A 415 19.32 30.33 -2.15
C GLU A 415 18.16 29.59 -2.85
N ASN A 416 16.95 29.74 -2.32
CA ASN A 416 15.63 29.28 -2.81
C ASN A 416 15.06 27.95 -2.27
N ASP A 417 13.77 27.99 -1.93
CA ASP A 417 12.91 26.82 -1.74
C ASP A 417 12.52 26.25 -3.11
N ALA A 418 13.13 25.14 -3.50
CA ALA A 418 12.87 24.47 -4.77
C ALA A 418 12.52 22.98 -4.57
N GLY A 419 11.66 22.47 -5.45
CA GLY A 419 11.24 21.06 -5.48
C GLY A 419 12.37 20.09 -5.84
N ALA A 420 12.27 18.81 -5.45
CA ALA A 420 13.31 17.80 -5.72
C ALA A 420 13.47 17.47 -7.21
N ALA A 421 12.43 17.72 -8.02
CA ALA A 421 12.43 17.50 -9.46
C ALA A 421 13.04 18.67 -10.26
N ASP A 422 13.40 19.78 -9.61
CA ASP A 422 14.06 20.90 -10.27
C ASP A 422 15.55 20.58 -10.51
N GLU A 423 15.85 20.09 -11.71
CA GLU A 423 17.20 19.67 -12.10
C GLU A 423 18.23 20.80 -11.96
N GLU A 424 17.88 22.06 -12.25
CA GLU A 424 18.82 23.18 -12.13
C GLU A 424 19.19 23.42 -10.66
N MET A 425 18.20 23.35 -9.77
CA MET A 425 18.41 23.56 -8.34
C MET A 425 19.15 22.39 -7.69
N VAL A 426 18.86 21.15 -8.09
CA VAL A 426 19.64 19.98 -7.65
C VAL A 426 21.10 20.10 -8.09
N ASN A 427 21.37 20.53 -9.33
CA ASN A 427 22.73 20.78 -9.82
C ASN A 427 23.46 21.88 -9.04
N LYS A 428 22.78 22.98 -8.70
CA LYS A 428 23.35 24.04 -7.84
C LYS A 428 23.67 23.52 -6.44
N ALA A 429 22.76 22.76 -5.84
CA ALA A 429 22.97 22.14 -4.53
C ALA A 429 24.14 21.14 -4.55
N LEU A 430 24.27 20.30 -5.59
CA LEU A 430 25.40 19.40 -5.78
C LEU A 430 26.74 20.15 -5.88
N LYS A 431 26.79 21.24 -6.65
CA LYS A 431 27.99 22.10 -6.75
C LYS A 431 28.35 22.72 -5.39
N SER A 432 27.35 23.07 -4.58
CA SER A 432 27.52 23.59 -3.22
C SER A 432 28.09 22.52 -2.28
N LEU A 433 27.53 21.30 -2.28
CA LEU A 433 28.01 20.17 -1.48
C LEU A 433 29.48 19.83 -1.76
N ARG A 434 29.89 19.88 -3.03
CA ARG A 434 31.28 19.63 -3.42
C ARG A 434 32.28 20.60 -2.79
N LYS A 435 31.84 21.78 -2.32
CA LYS A 435 32.69 22.74 -1.60
C LYS A 435 32.75 22.48 -0.08
N GLN A 436 31.87 21.64 0.46
CA GLN A 436 31.82 21.33 1.89
C GLN A 436 32.89 20.30 2.27
N GLU A 437 34.10 20.79 2.59
CA GLU A 437 35.28 19.94 2.80
C GLU A 437 35.11 18.91 3.92
N LYS A 438 34.44 19.28 5.03
CA LYS A 438 34.19 18.36 6.16
C LYS A 438 33.31 17.19 5.73
N LEU A 439 32.16 17.49 5.11
CA LEU A 439 31.23 16.48 4.63
C LEU A 439 31.85 15.59 3.55
N ASN A 440 32.60 16.19 2.62
CA ASN A 440 33.32 15.44 1.59
C ASN A 440 34.26 14.40 2.18
N LYS A 441 35.15 14.82 3.09
CA LYS A 441 36.11 13.92 3.76
C LYS A 441 35.40 12.84 4.55
N PHE A 442 34.31 13.18 5.22
CA PHE A 442 33.51 12.21 5.99
C PHE A 442 32.88 11.16 5.08
N LEU A 443 32.22 11.57 4.00
CA LEU A 443 31.59 10.63 3.06
C LEU A 443 32.62 9.80 2.29
N ASP A 444 33.80 10.34 1.98
CA ASP A 444 34.91 9.58 1.39
C ASP A 444 35.37 8.47 2.34
N ARG A 445 35.61 8.79 3.62
CA ARG A 445 36.00 7.78 4.64
C ARG A 445 34.90 6.75 4.88
N LEU A 446 33.64 7.18 4.86
CA LEU A 446 32.50 6.28 4.97
C LEU A 446 32.50 5.28 3.79
N ALA A 447 32.65 5.78 2.57
CA ALA A 447 32.71 4.95 1.37
C ALA A 447 33.89 3.96 1.43
N ASP A 448 35.08 4.43 1.85
CA ASP A 448 36.28 3.60 2.04
C ASP A 448 36.09 2.50 3.10
N GLY A 449 35.30 2.76 4.15
CA GLY A 449 34.90 1.76 5.13
C GLY A 449 33.91 0.74 4.54
N LEU A 450 32.91 1.21 3.80
CA LEU A 450 31.86 0.36 3.23
C LEU A 450 32.37 -0.60 2.15
N ILE A 451 33.42 -0.23 1.38
CA ILE A 451 33.99 -1.14 0.36
C ILE A 451 34.66 -2.37 0.95
N LYS A 452 35.00 -2.36 2.25
CA LYS A 452 35.58 -3.52 2.96
C LYS A 452 34.53 -4.59 3.26
N PHE A 453 33.23 -4.25 3.17
CA PHE A 453 32.16 -5.23 3.25
C PHE A 453 32.08 -6.04 1.97
N ASP A 454 31.90 -7.35 2.08
CA ASP A 454 31.66 -8.20 0.91
C ASP A 454 30.23 -7.98 0.40
N TRP A 455 30.06 -7.22 -0.69
CA TRP A 455 28.74 -6.92 -1.26
C TRP A 455 28.19 -8.01 -2.18
N ARG A 456 28.82 -9.18 -2.29
CA ARG A 456 28.27 -10.30 -3.08
C ARG A 456 26.95 -10.79 -2.47
N SER A 457 25.96 -11.01 -3.33
CA SER A 457 24.72 -11.68 -2.98
C SER A 457 24.94 -13.18 -2.75
N SER A 458 23.97 -13.87 -2.17
CA SER A 458 24.02 -15.33 -2.00
C SER A 458 24.05 -16.11 -3.34
N SER A 459 23.78 -15.44 -4.45
CA SER A 459 23.77 -16.03 -5.80
C SER A 459 25.08 -15.83 -6.55
N ALA A 460 26.03 -15.06 -5.99
CA ALA A 460 27.30 -14.82 -6.64
C ALA A 460 28.13 -16.11 -6.76
N GLU A 461 28.80 -16.28 -7.89
CA GLU A 461 29.68 -17.42 -8.14
C GLU A 461 30.92 -17.38 -7.24
N GLY A 462 31.50 -18.56 -6.96
CA GLY A 462 32.76 -18.67 -6.21
C GLY A 462 32.65 -18.42 -4.70
N LEU A 463 31.44 -18.42 -4.13
CA LEU A 463 31.24 -18.40 -2.68
C LEU A 463 31.43 -19.80 -2.08
N SER A 464 32.09 -19.90 -0.92
CA SER A 464 32.06 -21.12 -0.11
C SER A 464 30.67 -21.31 0.50
N GLU A 465 30.28 -22.55 0.82
CA GLU A 465 28.95 -22.83 1.38
C GLU A 465 28.67 -22.06 2.69
N ASN A 466 29.69 -21.89 3.53
CA ASN A 466 29.58 -21.10 4.76
C ASN A 466 29.30 -19.61 4.47
N LEU A 467 29.99 -19.04 3.47
CA LEU A 467 29.80 -17.64 3.07
C LEU A 467 28.46 -17.45 2.34
N ARG A 468 28.07 -18.38 1.48
CA ARG A 468 26.76 -18.40 0.83
C ARG A 468 25.64 -18.40 1.86
N THR A 469 25.76 -19.23 2.90
CA THR A 469 24.79 -19.32 4.01
C THR A 469 24.72 -18.03 4.81
N SER A 470 25.86 -17.38 5.10
CA SER A 470 25.85 -16.10 5.81
C SER A 470 25.20 -14.98 4.98
N LYS A 471 25.33 -15.01 3.65
CA LYS A 471 24.61 -14.07 2.75
C LYS A 471 23.11 -14.33 2.68
N LEU A 472 22.64 -15.58 2.85
CA LEU A 472 21.21 -15.90 2.84
C LEU A 472 20.44 -15.24 3.99
N VAL A 473 21.11 -14.92 5.11
CA VAL A 473 20.53 -14.21 6.26
C VAL A 473 20.01 -12.82 5.87
N PHE A 474 20.56 -12.22 4.81
CA PHE A 474 20.06 -10.94 4.31
C PHE A 474 18.75 -11.07 3.53
N ARG A 475 18.26 -12.27 3.20
CA ARG A 475 16.99 -12.42 2.50
C ARG A 475 15.81 -12.20 3.45
N GLY A 476 14.80 -11.49 2.97
CA GLY A 476 13.56 -11.23 3.72
C GLY A 476 13.65 -10.05 4.70
N SER A 477 12.60 -9.87 5.51
CA SER A 477 12.42 -8.67 6.34
C SER A 477 13.42 -8.54 7.49
N GLY A 478 13.94 -9.64 8.03
CA GLY A 478 14.98 -9.65 9.05
C GLY A 478 16.35 -9.18 8.52
N GLY A 479 16.58 -9.34 7.22
CA GLY A 479 17.85 -9.05 6.56
C GLY A 479 18.27 -7.58 6.63
N TYR A 480 17.32 -6.65 6.66
CA TYR A 480 17.62 -5.21 6.78
C TYR A 480 18.31 -4.87 8.11
N LYS A 481 17.79 -5.42 9.21
CA LYS A 481 18.34 -5.19 10.56
C LYS A 481 19.73 -5.83 10.66
N GLU A 482 19.86 -7.05 10.15
CA GLU A 482 21.12 -7.77 10.20
C GLU A 482 22.22 -7.10 9.36
N LEU A 483 21.90 -6.68 8.13
CA LEU A 483 22.84 -5.98 7.27
C LEU A 483 23.32 -4.68 7.92
N ARG A 484 22.40 -3.85 8.45
CA ARG A 484 22.75 -2.64 9.20
C ARG A 484 23.70 -2.94 10.36
N ARG A 485 23.40 -3.97 11.16
CA ARG A 485 24.25 -4.40 12.29
C ARG A 485 25.65 -4.82 11.85
N GLN A 486 25.76 -5.60 10.77
CA GLN A 486 27.07 -6.04 10.27
C GLN A 486 27.89 -4.89 9.67
N LEU A 487 27.24 -3.96 8.97
CA LEU A 487 27.90 -2.75 8.46
C LEU A 487 28.40 -1.87 9.61
N LEU A 488 27.62 -1.67 10.67
CA LEU A 488 28.07 -0.91 11.85
C LEU A 488 29.27 -1.58 12.54
N LYS A 489 29.21 -2.90 12.77
CA LYS A 489 30.32 -3.68 13.35
C LYS A 489 31.59 -3.66 12.51
N LEU A 490 31.45 -3.52 11.19
CA LEU A 490 32.59 -3.32 10.29
C LEU A 490 33.18 -1.91 10.50
N LEU A 491 32.33 -0.89 10.48
CA LEU A 491 32.73 0.52 10.55
C LEU A 491 33.29 0.91 11.92
N GLU A 492 32.88 0.28 13.01
CA GLU A 492 33.49 0.46 14.35
C GLU A 492 34.99 0.19 14.38
N LYS A 493 35.50 -0.65 13.46
CA LYS A 493 36.92 -0.97 13.35
C LYS A 493 37.70 0.09 12.59
N GLU A 494 37.03 1.04 11.95
CA GLU A 494 37.67 2.17 11.28
C GLU A 494 38.25 3.15 12.30
N ARG A 495 39.31 3.85 11.92
CA ARG A 495 39.90 4.89 12.77
C ARG A 495 39.21 6.23 12.53
N GLY A 496 39.22 7.09 13.55
CA GLY A 496 38.73 8.46 13.45
C GLY A 496 37.21 8.56 13.57
N ASP A 497 36.66 9.57 12.90
CA ASP A 497 35.26 10.00 12.98
C ASP A 497 34.25 8.90 12.63
N ILE A 498 34.54 8.07 11.63
CA ILE A 498 33.67 6.96 11.21
C ILE A 498 33.54 5.89 12.30
N GLY A 499 34.66 5.46 12.89
CA GLY A 499 34.65 4.44 13.96
C GLY A 499 33.91 4.92 15.20
N THR A 500 34.18 6.16 15.62
CA THR A 500 33.48 6.76 16.76
C THR A 500 31.98 6.92 16.48
N ALA A 501 31.59 7.35 15.27
CA ALA A 501 30.18 7.49 14.92
C ALA A 501 29.46 6.13 14.88
N ALA A 502 30.10 5.08 14.35
CA ALA A 502 29.54 3.74 14.32
C ALA A 502 29.35 3.17 15.75
N GLN A 503 30.28 3.42 16.66
CA GLN A 503 30.18 3.01 18.06
C GLN A 503 28.99 3.69 18.76
N GLU A 504 28.85 5.02 18.63
CA GLU A 504 27.73 5.76 19.20
C GLU A 504 26.38 5.27 18.65
N VAL A 505 26.32 4.95 17.36
CA VAL A 505 25.13 4.39 16.73
C VAL A 505 24.80 3.00 17.29
N ASN A 506 25.79 2.13 17.48
CA ASN A 506 25.56 0.81 18.08
C ASN A 506 25.10 0.90 19.54
N GLU A 507 25.68 1.80 20.34
CA GLU A 507 25.25 2.08 21.71
C GLU A 507 23.80 2.58 21.74
N ALA A 508 23.46 3.54 20.87
CA ALA A 508 22.10 4.09 20.76
C ALA A 508 21.07 3.03 20.32
N LEU A 509 21.46 2.04 19.50
CA LEU A 509 20.57 0.99 19.00
C LEU A 509 20.53 -0.27 19.89
N GLY A 510 21.45 -0.41 20.84
CA GLY A 510 21.59 -1.58 21.72
C GLY A 510 22.00 -2.85 20.97
N TYR A 511 22.98 -2.73 20.07
CA TYR A 511 23.46 -3.80 19.18
C TYR A 511 24.64 -4.62 19.68
#